data_AF-A0AAQ1TT59-F1
#
_entry.id   AF-A0AAQ1TT59-F1
#
_cell.length_a   1.000
_cell.length_b   1.000
_cell.length_c   1.000
_cell.angle_alpha   90.00
_cell.angle_beta   90.00
_cell.angle_gamma   90.00
#
_symmetry.space_group_name_H-M   'P 1'
#
loop_
_entity.id
_entity.type
_entity.pdbx_description
1 polymer ?
#
loop_
_entity_poly.entity_id
_entity_poly.type
_entity_poly.pdbx_seq_one_letter_code
_entity_poly.pdbx_strand_id
1 'polypeptide(L)'
;MTSSTTSSFKNLYPDVDPTRGLPLSVSERLALSLALAIAAYGAVTADMLIAGAGMAFTLIASVLQQHKTARRIRSEARTRFPSEDWAEHRATRRFNLGVLVPLWVGIIIALCAAGYWFVPPEYATPAAIVIAVLVALLAWFMPGISPLWRGKQTDPPAPEEDTDTAVMYFEKL
;
A
#
# COMPACT_ATOMS: atom_id res chain seq x y z
N MET A 1 -3.84 5.23 -31.32
CA MET A 1 -5.19 5.51 -30.75
C MET A 1 -5.15 5.89 -29.27
N THR A 2 -4.01 6.34 -28.71
CA THR A 2 -3.84 6.64 -27.28
C THR A 2 -4.11 8.10 -26.90
N SER A 3 -4.02 9.03 -27.86
CA SER A 3 -4.14 10.47 -27.61
C SER A 3 -5.56 10.91 -27.21
N SER A 4 -6.62 10.28 -27.72
CA SER A 4 -8.01 10.62 -27.40
C SER A 4 -8.44 10.13 -26.01
N THR A 5 -7.92 9.00 -25.54
CA THR A 5 -8.21 8.45 -24.21
C THR A 5 -7.52 9.28 -23.12
N THR A 6 -6.24 9.63 -23.31
CA THR A 6 -5.49 10.47 -22.36
C THR A 6 -6.04 11.90 -22.27
N SER A 7 -6.50 12.49 -23.39
CA SER A 7 -7.15 13.80 -23.35
C SER A 7 -8.50 13.76 -22.64
N SER A 8 -9.30 12.71 -22.86
CA SER A 8 -10.56 12.48 -22.15
C SER A 8 -10.34 12.28 -20.65
N PHE A 9 -9.31 11.52 -20.26
CA PHE A 9 -8.93 11.31 -18.87
C PHE A 9 -8.61 12.62 -18.15
N LYS A 10 -7.74 13.47 -18.75
CA LYS A 10 -7.37 14.77 -18.17
C LYS A 10 -8.55 15.73 -18.02
N ASN A 11 -9.55 15.63 -18.90
CA ASN A 11 -10.76 16.45 -18.83
C ASN A 11 -11.71 15.98 -17.71
N LEU A 12 -11.87 14.66 -17.53
CA LEU A 12 -12.76 14.06 -16.53
C LEU A 12 -12.16 14.02 -15.11
N TYR A 13 -10.84 13.90 -15.00
CA TYR A 13 -10.10 13.80 -13.74
C TYR A 13 -8.86 14.70 -13.73
N PRO A 14 -9.01 16.03 -13.80
CA PRO A 14 -7.88 16.96 -13.88
C PRO A 14 -6.95 16.88 -12.66
N ASP A 15 -7.49 16.52 -11.49
CA ASP A 15 -6.75 16.45 -10.23
C ASP A 15 -6.08 15.09 -9.97
N VAL A 16 -6.28 14.09 -10.83
CA VAL A 16 -5.76 12.72 -10.63
C VAL A 16 -4.55 12.49 -11.51
N ASP A 17 -3.37 12.41 -10.90
CA ASP A 17 -2.15 12.01 -11.60
C ASP A 17 -1.98 10.47 -11.55
N PRO A 18 -2.15 9.72 -12.65
CA PRO A 18 -2.05 8.26 -12.65
C PRO A 18 -0.64 7.79 -12.30
N THR A 19 0.38 8.61 -12.56
CA THR A 19 1.78 8.23 -12.40
C THR A 19 2.25 8.27 -10.94
N ARG A 20 1.55 9.01 -10.07
CA ARG A 20 1.88 9.13 -8.63
C ARG A 20 0.89 8.32 -7.78
N GLY A 21 1.42 7.32 -7.08
CA GLY A 21 0.62 6.53 -6.14
C GLY A 21 0.28 7.34 -4.87
N LEU A 22 -0.90 7.15 -4.31
CA LEU A 22 -1.28 7.80 -3.05
C LEU A 22 -0.64 7.05 -1.86
N PRO A 23 0.28 7.66 -1.08
CA PRO A 23 0.83 7.01 0.10
C PRO A 23 -0.21 6.85 1.21
N LEU A 24 0.02 5.85 2.06
CA LEU A 24 -0.64 5.83 3.37
C LEU A 24 -0.09 6.97 4.23
N SER A 25 -1.00 7.68 4.91
CA SER A 25 -0.58 8.67 5.88
C SER A 25 0.10 7.98 7.06
N VAL A 26 0.99 8.70 7.74
CA VAL A 26 1.68 8.18 8.93
C VAL A 26 0.68 7.68 9.97
N SER A 27 -0.44 8.38 10.14
CA SER A 27 -1.54 7.99 11.04
C SER A 27 -2.24 6.70 10.64
N GLU A 28 -2.47 6.45 9.35
CA GLU A 28 -3.08 5.21 8.87
C GLU A 28 -2.15 4.02 9.09
N ARG A 29 -0.85 4.23 8.86
CA ARG A 29 0.18 3.22 9.12
C ARG A 29 0.26 2.90 10.60
N LEU A 30 0.23 3.92 11.47
CA LEU A 30 0.24 3.74 12.92
C LEU A 30 -0.99 2.98 13.38
N ALA A 31 -2.17 3.34 12.88
CA ALA A 31 -3.41 2.67 13.22
C ALA A 31 -3.38 1.18 12.84
N LEU A 32 -2.90 0.85 11.62
CA LEU A 32 -2.75 -0.53 11.19
C LEU A 32 -1.71 -1.29 12.02
N SER A 33 -0.52 -0.71 12.23
CA SER A 33 0.53 -1.37 13.00
C SER A 33 0.10 -1.64 14.44
N LEU A 34 -0.62 -0.69 15.06
CA LEU A 34 -1.12 -0.83 16.41
C LEU A 34 -2.22 -1.89 16.49
N ALA A 35 -3.18 -1.88 15.55
CA ALA A 35 -4.23 -2.89 15.50
C ALA A 35 -3.67 -4.31 15.35
N LEU A 36 -2.66 -4.48 14.49
CA LEU A 36 -1.99 -5.76 14.29
C LEU A 36 -1.18 -6.20 15.53
N ALA A 37 -0.56 -5.25 16.22
CA ALA A 37 0.16 -5.52 17.47
C ALA A 37 -0.80 -6.01 18.58
N ILE A 38 -1.97 -5.37 18.71
CA ILE A 38 -3.02 -5.79 19.66
C ILE A 38 -3.52 -7.20 19.31
N ALA A 39 -3.76 -7.47 18.03
CA ALA A 39 -4.16 -8.79 17.56
C ALA A 39 -3.10 -9.86 17.88
N ALA A 40 -1.82 -9.56 17.62
CA ALA A 40 -0.70 -10.44 17.90
C ALA A 40 -0.52 -10.71 19.40
N TYR A 41 -0.65 -9.68 20.24
CA TYR A 41 -0.62 -9.84 21.69
C TYR A 41 -1.68 -10.84 22.16
N GLY A 42 -2.94 -10.63 21.76
CA GLY A 42 -4.05 -11.52 22.14
C GLY A 42 -3.85 -12.94 21.62
N ALA A 43 -3.31 -13.09 20.40
CA ALA A 43 -3.01 -14.41 19.83
C ALA A 43 -1.95 -15.17 20.64
N VAL A 44 -0.90 -14.50 21.12
CA VAL A 44 0.16 -15.13 21.92
C VAL A 44 -0.31 -15.44 23.34
N THR A 45 -1.11 -14.57 23.96
CA THR A 45 -1.63 -14.80 25.33
C THR A 45 -2.86 -15.72 25.37
N ALA A 46 -3.31 -16.25 24.24
CA ALA A 46 -4.55 -17.02 24.13
C ALA A 46 -5.82 -16.24 24.55
N ASP A 47 -5.78 -14.91 24.51
CA ASP A 47 -6.92 -14.06 24.85
C ASP A 47 -7.73 -13.74 23.60
N MET A 48 -8.83 -14.46 23.43
CA MET A 48 -9.70 -14.35 22.27
C MET A 48 -10.41 -12.99 22.16
N LEU A 49 -10.66 -12.31 23.29
CA LEU A 49 -11.27 -10.97 23.27
C LEU A 49 -10.28 -9.94 22.74
N ILE A 50 -9.03 -9.97 23.20
CA ILE A 50 -8.00 -9.04 22.73
C ILE A 50 -7.62 -9.33 21.28
N ALA A 51 -7.46 -10.60 20.92
CA ALA A 51 -7.17 -11.00 19.54
C ALA A 51 -8.31 -10.57 18.59
N GLY A 52 -9.56 -10.82 18.99
CA GLY A 52 -10.75 -10.41 18.23
C GLY A 52 -10.86 -8.90 18.05
N ALA A 53 -10.62 -8.14 19.12
CA ALA A 53 -10.63 -6.66 19.06
C ALA A 53 -9.55 -6.12 18.11
N GLY A 54 -8.32 -6.66 18.19
CA GLY A 54 -7.23 -6.27 17.29
C GLY A 54 -7.54 -6.57 15.82
N MET A 55 -8.14 -7.73 15.54
CA MET A 55 -8.59 -8.09 14.19
C MET A 55 -9.70 -7.16 13.69
N ALA A 56 -10.68 -6.84 14.54
CA ALA A 56 -11.74 -5.88 14.20
C ALA A 56 -11.16 -4.50 13.89
N PHE A 57 -10.23 -4.00 14.70
CA PHE A 57 -9.54 -2.73 14.44
C PHE A 57 -8.73 -2.76 13.14
N THR A 58 -8.10 -3.89 12.82
CA THR A 58 -7.35 -4.05 11.57
C THR A 58 -8.27 -3.94 10.35
N LEU A 59 -9.45 -4.58 10.42
CA LEU A 59 -10.49 -4.49 9.38
C LEU A 59 -11.02 -3.07 9.26
N ILE A 60 -11.39 -2.43 10.38
CA ILE A 60 -11.89 -1.05 10.37
C ILE A 60 -10.85 -0.09 9.79
N ALA A 61 -9.58 -0.21 10.21
CA ALA A 61 -8.50 0.61 9.70
C ALA A 61 -8.32 0.43 8.19
N SER A 62 -8.38 -0.81 7.68
CA SER A 62 -8.25 -1.07 6.25
C SER A 62 -9.42 -0.52 5.43
N VAL A 63 -10.65 -0.62 5.93
CA VAL A 63 -11.86 -0.09 5.25
C VAL A 63 -11.85 1.44 5.25
N LEU A 64 -11.63 2.09 6.39
CA LEU A 64 -11.60 3.56 6.49
C LEU A 64 -10.55 4.19 5.57
N GLN A 65 -9.44 3.49 5.35
CA GLN A 65 -8.41 3.89 4.41
C GLN A 65 -8.88 3.90 2.95
N GLN A 66 -9.85 3.07 2.57
CA GLN A 66 -10.41 3.05 1.20
C GLN A 66 -11.40 4.20 0.98
N HIS A 67 -12.09 4.65 2.03
CA HIS A 67 -13.15 5.66 1.93
C HIS A 67 -12.66 7.10 1.76
N LYS A 68 -11.35 7.37 1.90
CA LYS A 68 -10.81 8.72 1.65
C LYS A 68 -11.10 9.15 0.21
N THR A 69 -11.67 10.34 0.05
CA THR A 69 -12.16 10.90 -1.23
C THR A 69 -11.14 10.77 -2.36
N ALA A 70 -9.87 11.11 -2.10
CA ALA A 70 -8.80 11.01 -3.09
C ALA A 70 -8.57 9.57 -3.60
N ARG A 71 -8.67 8.56 -2.71
CA ARG A 71 -8.50 7.15 -3.09
C ARG A 71 -9.72 6.60 -3.80
N ARG A 72 -10.92 7.00 -3.37
CA ARG A 72 -12.18 6.63 -4.02
C ARG A 72 -12.22 7.13 -5.46
N ILE A 73 -11.99 8.42 -5.69
CA ILE A 73 -11.99 9.03 -7.04
C ILE A 73 -10.94 8.36 -7.92
N ARG A 74 -9.74 8.12 -7.38
CA ARG A 74 -8.67 7.41 -8.11
C ARG A 74 -9.06 5.98 -8.48
N SER A 75 -9.72 5.25 -7.58
CA SER A 75 -10.19 3.88 -7.85
C SER A 75 -11.23 3.85 -8.97
N GLU A 76 -12.14 4.84 -8.99
CA GLU A 76 -13.17 5.00 -10.02
C GLU A 76 -12.56 5.45 -11.35
N ALA A 77 -11.58 6.34 -11.33
CA ALA A 77 -10.83 6.74 -12.51
C ALA A 77 -10.07 5.55 -13.12
N ARG A 78 -9.47 4.68 -12.29
CA ARG A 78 -8.78 3.48 -12.73
C ARG A 78 -9.69 2.43 -13.34
N THR A 79 -10.89 2.24 -12.80
CA THR A 79 -11.85 1.30 -13.40
C THR A 79 -12.38 1.79 -14.74
N ARG A 80 -12.51 3.11 -14.93
CA ARG A 80 -12.93 3.73 -16.20
C ARG A 80 -11.82 3.80 -17.25
N PHE A 81 -10.58 4.02 -16.83
CA PHE A 81 -9.42 4.16 -17.70
C PHE A 81 -8.30 3.19 -17.31
N PRO A 82 -8.47 1.87 -17.54
CA PRO A 82 -7.50 0.86 -17.13
C PRO A 82 -6.18 0.91 -17.92
N SER A 83 -6.19 1.51 -19.11
CA SER A 83 -5.02 1.62 -20.01
C SER A 83 -4.01 2.70 -19.61
N GLU A 84 -4.35 3.58 -18.68
CA GLU A 84 -3.44 4.64 -18.22
C GLU A 84 -2.30 4.05 -17.37
N ASP A 85 -1.14 4.72 -17.34
CA ASP A 85 0.05 4.22 -16.64
C ASP A 85 -0.04 4.45 -15.12
N TRP A 86 -0.93 3.67 -14.47
CA TRP A 86 -1.16 3.72 -13.04
C TRP A 86 0.05 3.23 -12.24
N ALA A 87 0.48 4.04 -11.27
CA ALA A 87 1.56 3.73 -10.34
C ALA A 87 1.37 2.38 -9.62
N GLU A 88 0.11 1.98 -9.36
CA GLU A 88 -0.24 0.71 -8.73
C GLU A 88 0.19 -0.51 -9.57
N HIS A 89 0.06 -0.45 -10.90
CA HIS A 89 0.49 -1.53 -11.79
C HIS A 89 2.02 -1.66 -11.78
N ARG A 90 2.75 -0.53 -11.81
CA ARG A 90 4.21 -0.53 -11.72
C ARG A 90 4.71 -1.06 -10.37
N ALA A 91 4.10 -0.64 -9.27
CA ALA A 91 4.44 -1.13 -7.93
C ALA A 91 4.20 -2.64 -7.79
N THR A 92 3.06 -3.12 -8.31
CA THR A 92 2.70 -4.55 -8.29
C THR A 92 3.67 -5.38 -9.13
N ARG A 93 4.04 -4.90 -10.32
CA ARG A 93 4.96 -5.60 -11.22
C ARG A 93 6.40 -5.60 -10.72
N ARG A 94 6.86 -4.50 -10.09
CA ARG A 94 8.24 -4.37 -9.60
C ARG A 94 8.53 -5.20 -8.35
N PHE A 95 7.60 -5.24 -7.41
CA PHE A 95 7.80 -5.91 -6.12
C PHE A 95 7.07 -7.25 -5.98
N ASN A 96 6.43 -7.72 -7.06
CA ASN A 96 5.53 -8.88 -7.04
C ASN A 96 4.64 -8.87 -5.77
N LEU A 97 3.95 -7.75 -5.56
CA LEU A 97 3.16 -7.50 -4.33
C LEU A 97 2.16 -8.64 -4.06
N GLY A 98 1.72 -9.36 -5.10
CA GLY A 98 0.86 -10.54 -4.99
C GLY A 98 1.48 -11.72 -4.24
N VAL A 99 2.81 -11.86 -4.22
CA VAL A 99 3.53 -12.90 -3.45
C VAL A 99 4.10 -12.32 -2.16
N LEU A 100 4.57 -11.08 -2.23
CA LEU A 100 5.33 -10.49 -1.15
C LEU A 100 4.42 -10.11 0.04
N VAL A 101 3.20 -9.62 -0.22
CA VAL A 101 2.20 -9.36 0.84
C VAL A 101 1.81 -10.62 1.61
N PRO A 102 1.36 -11.74 0.98
CA PRO A 102 1.01 -12.94 1.72
C PRO A 102 2.20 -13.56 2.45
N LEU A 103 3.42 -13.43 1.92
CA LEU A 103 4.64 -13.85 2.62
C LEU A 103 4.84 -13.08 3.94
N TRP A 104 4.64 -11.76 3.93
CA TRP A 104 4.73 -10.94 5.16
C TRP A 104 3.66 -11.31 6.18
N VAL A 105 2.42 -11.52 5.73
CA VAL A 105 1.33 -11.99 6.60
C VAL A 105 1.67 -13.37 7.18
N GLY A 106 2.22 -14.27 6.36
CA GLY A 106 2.68 -15.59 6.79
C GLY A 106 3.76 -15.52 7.88
N ILE A 107 4.73 -14.61 7.76
CA ILE A 107 5.76 -14.38 8.79
C ILE A 107 5.13 -13.93 10.11
N ILE A 108 4.15 -13.01 10.06
CA ILE A 108 3.45 -12.53 11.26
C ILE A 108 2.68 -13.67 11.93
N ILE A 109 1.94 -14.46 11.16
CA ILE A 109 1.21 -15.64 11.66
C ILE A 109 2.17 -16.65 12.29
N ALA A 110 3.29 -16.95 11.61
CA ALA A 110 4.31 -17.86 12.12
C ALA A 110 4.92 -17.37 13.44
N LEU A 111 5.17 -16.07 13.57
CA LEU A 111 5.69 -15.46 14.79
C LEU A 111 4.69 -15.57 15.95
N CYS A 112 3.41 -15.29 15.70
CA CYS A 112 2.35 -15.47 16.70
C CYS A 112 2.20 -16.93 17.11
N ALA A 113 2.21 -17.87 16.15
CA ALA A 113 2.12 -19.31 16.42
C ALA A 113 3.32 -19.82 17.22
N ALA A 114 4.53 -19.35 16.89
CA ALA A 114 5.74 -19.69 17.65
C ALA A 114 5.68 -19.13 19.07
N GLY A 115 5.20 -17.88 19.24
CA GLY A 115 4.97 -17.29 20.55
C GLY A 115 3.99 -18.08 21.40
N TYR A 116 2.88 -18.53 20.81
CA TYR A 116 1.89 -19.34 21.51
C TYR A 116 2.41 -20.74 21.88
N TRP A 117 3.15 -21.40 20.98
CA TRP A 117 3.53 -22.81 21.16
C TRP A 117 4.79 -23.02 21.99
N PHE A 118 5.80 -22.14 21.85
CA PHE A 118 7.12 -22.33 22.46
C PHE A 118 7.33 -21.55 23.76
N VAL A 119 6.48 -20.57 24.07
CA VAL A 119 6.64 -19.76 25.29
C VAL A 119 5.92 -20.46 26.46
N PRO A 120 6.63 -20.77 27.56
CA PRO A 120 5.98 -21.28 28.76
C PRO A 120 4.97 -20.27 29.31
N PRO A 121 3.83 -20.70 29.89
CA PRO A 121 2.78 -19.80 30.37
C PRO A 121 3.27 -18.72 31.36
N GLU A 122 4.28 -19.05 32.16
CA GLU A 122 4.93 -18.14 33.13
C GLU A 122 5.55 -16.89 32.46
N TYR A 123 5.94 -16.99 31.18
CA TYR A 123 6.55 -15.92 30.40
C TYR A 123 5.64 -15.43 29.26
N ALA A 124 4.38 -15.85 29.22
CA ALA A 124 3.46 -15.53 28.12
C ALA A 124 3.26 -14.02 27.94
N THR A 125 3.04 -13.27 29.03
CA THR A 125 2.84 -11.82 28.99
C THR A 125 4.08 -11.06 28.48
N PRO A 126 5.30 -11.21 29.07
CA PRO A 126 6.46 -10.51 28.58
C PRO A 126 6.83 -10.91 27.13
N ALA A 127 6.68 -12.19 26.76
CA ALA A 127 6.92 -12.63 25.39
C ALA A 127 5.90 -12.05 24.41
N ALA A 128 4.63 -11.98 24.78
CA ALA A 128 3.58 -11.38 23.96
C ALA A 128 3.84 -9.90 23.69
N ILE A 129 4.37 -9.16 24.67
CA ILE A 129 4.77 -7.75 24.48
C ILE A 129 5.89 -7.65 23.44
N VAL A 130 6.94 -8.47 23.57
CA VAL A 130 8.06 -8.48 22.61
C VAL A 130 7.58 -8.83 21.20
N ILE A 131 6.74 -9.86 21.08
CA ILE A 131 6.17 -10.28 19.78
C ILE A 131 5.26 -9.20 19.21
N ALA A 132 4.41 -8.56 20.02
CA ALA A 132 3.55 -7.48 19.56
C ALA A 132 4.35 -6.30 19.01
N VAL A 133 5.47 -5.93 19.65
CA VAL A 133 6.39 -4.90 19.15
C VAL A 133 7.04 -5.32 17.84
N LEU A 134 7.50 -6.58 17.74
CA LEU A 134 8.05 -7.11 16.49
C LEU A 134 7.01 -7.10 15.36
N VAL A 135 5.78 -7.50 15.63
CA VAL A 135 4.67 -7.45 14.67
C VAL A 135 4.35 -6.01 14.27
N ALA A 136 4.35 -5.07 15.21
CA ALA A 136 4.15 -3.65 14.91
C ALA A 136 5.22 -3.12 13.96
N LEU A 137 6.49 -3.46 14.21
CA LEU A 137 7.61 -3.09 13.35
C LEU A 137 7.50 -3.77 11.97
N LEU A 138 7.15 -5.06 11.93
CA LEU A 138 6.96 -5.77 10.67
C LEU A 138 5.82 -5.14 9.85
N ALA A 139 4.68 -4.85 10.47
CA ALA A 139 3.56 -4.16 9.84
C ALA A 139 3.94 -2.76 9.36
N TRP A 140 4.75 -2.03 10.15
CA TRP A 140 5.23 -0.70 9.81
C TRP A 140 6.08 -0.70 8.54
N PHE A 141 6.95 -1.70 8.39
CA PHE A 141 7.84 -1.87 7.26
C PHE A 141 7.24 -2.70 6.12
N MET A 142 5.98 -3.13 6.24
CA MET A 142 5.35 -4.01 5.27
C MET A 142 5.32 -3.36 3.87
N PRO A 143 5.71 -4.12 2.83
CA PRO A 143 5.66 -3.67 1.44
C PRO A 143 4.22 -3.42 1.00
N GLY A 144 4.02 -2.31 0.29
CA GLY A 144 2.69 -1.78 -0.03
C GLY A 144 2.17 -0.76 0.99
N ILE A 145 2.58 -0.84 2.26
CA ILE A 145 2.24 0.11 3.33
C ILE A 145 3.36 1.14 3.54
N SER A 146 4.62 0.68 3.58
CA SER A 146 5.79 1.52 3.83
C SER A 146 6.24 2.29 2.57
N PRO A 147 6.60 3.58 2.69
CA PRO A 147 7.14 4.38 1.59
C PRO A 147 8.53 3.91 1.15
N LEU A 148 9.24 3.10 1.95
CA LEU A 148 10.59 2.61 1.63
C LEU A 148 10.62 1.69 0.41
N TRP A 149 9.50 1.02 0.12
CA TRP A 149 9.37 0.15 -1.05
C TRP A 149 8.94 0.93 -2.29
N ARG A 150 8.69 2.23 -2.17
CA ARG A 150 8.40 3.09 -3.30
C ARG A 150 9.74 3.58 -3.84
N GLY A 151 10.37 2.76 -4.69
CA GLY A 151 11.64 3.12 -5.31
C GLY A 151 11.61 4.53 -5.88
N LYS A 152 12.75 5.24 -5.85
CA LYS A 152 12.88 6.60 -6.42
C LYS A 152 12.17 6.64 -7.76
N GLN A 153 11.10 7.42 -7.82
CA GLN A 153 10.36 7.71 -9.04
C GLN A 153 11.30 8.57 -9.88
N THR A 154 12.12 7.92 -10.70
CA THR A 154 12.92 8.59 -11.72
C THR A 154 11.97 9.41 -12.58
N ASP A 155 12.44 10.62 -12.90
CA ASP A 155 11.73 11.73 -13.52
C ASP A 155 10.78 11.31 -14.65
N PRO A 156 9.73 12.12 -14.92
CA PRO A 156 8.90 11.92 -16.11
C PRO A 156 9.80 11.78 -17.35
N PRO A 157 9.43 10.92 -18.32
CA PRO A 157 10.13 10.92 -19.60
C PRO A 157 10.19 12.35 -20.11
N ALA A 158 11.38 12.77 -20.56
CA ALA A 158 11.60 14.09 -21.13
C ALA A 158 10.46 14.39 -22.12
N PRO A 159 9.92 15.63 -22.15
CA PRO A 159 8.88 15.98 -23.10
C PRO A 159 9.34 15.52 -24.49
N GLU A 160 8.52 14.70 -25.14
CA GLU A 160 8.71 14.38 -26.56
C GLU A 160 8.84 15.72 -27.27
N GLU A 161 10.06 16.00 -27.72
CA GLU A 161 10.37 17.15 -28.55
C GLU A 161 9.47 16.99 -29.79
N ASP A 162 8.48 17.87 -29.89
CA ASP A 162 7.49 17.89 -30.97
C ASP A 162 8.20 18.23 -32.28
N THR A 163 8.83 17.21 -32.87
CA THR A 163 9.56 17.27 -34.14
C THR A 163 8.67 17.68 -35.32
N ASP A 164 7.34 17.74 -35.15
CA ASP A 164 6.44 18.21 -36.21
C ASP A 164 6.43 19.74 -36.36
N THR A 165 6.82 20.50 -35.33
CA THR A 165 6.90 21.97 -35.47
C THR A 165 8.19 22.44 -36.15
N ALA A 166 9.28 21.66 -36.09
CA ALA A 166 10.55 22.03 -36.70
C ALA A 166 10.52 21.92 -38.25
N VAL A 167 9.77 20.97 -38.81
CA VAL A 167 9.69 20.77 -40.26
C VAL A 167 8.90 21.91 -40.94
N MET A 168 7.92 22.49 -40.26
CA MET A 168 7.08 23.57 -40.81
C MET A 168 7.80 24.91 -40.98
N TYR A 169 8.94 25.13 -40.31
CA TYR A 169 9.74 26.36 -40.47
C TYR A 169 10.85 26.22 -41.53
N PHE A 170 11.24 25.01 -41.91
CA PHE A 170 12.28 24.79 -42.92
C PHE A 170 11.77 24.75 -44.37
N GLU A 171 10.45 24.65 -44.58
CA GLU A 171 9.86 24.65 -45.93
C GLU A 171 9.52 26.06 -46.45
N LYS A 172 9.86 27.12 -45.70
CA LYS A 172 9.59 28.53 -46.04
C LYS A 172 10.84 29.42 -46.17
N LEU A 173 12.02 28.83 -46.35
CA LEU A 173 13.26 29.53 -46.69
C LEU A 173 13.80 29.02 -48.03
#